data_AF-A0A7S0HPK4-F1
#
_entry.id   AF-A0A7S0HPK4-F1
#
_cell.length_a   1.000
_cell.length_b   1.000
_cell.length_c   1.000
_cell.angle_alpha   90.00
_cell.angle_beta   90.00
_cell.angle_gamma   90.00
#
_symmetry.space_group_name_H-M   'P 1'
#
loop_
_entity.id
_entity.type
_entity.pdbx_description
1 polymer ?
#
loop_
_entity_poly.entity_id
_entity_poly.type
_entity_poly.pdbx_seq_one_letter_code
_entity_poly.pdbx_strand_id
1 'polypeptide(L)'
;LRSSLEMCSVIGQGSFGMVLKARVLRVSDGTVNGLAGVSEGETHVAVKLMKSRKGEEPILMREGLVLSLIDSPHVPRCLDYGLSNGVCYVVMQYVDGISLDELIEREGALESGEAIKVAQDMIRALVSIHSAGFIYRDLKPQNVIRSWQDGKAVYRLIDFGSATGAQGCLFGKWTNTNDGSGVCTLETYGEDTMRKIKSVFDSMDRKKIGVISSADVAQCFRAVGARPLEEQISRMIAKYDVNGDRVISLEEFYDMFGELVAEQDSAFPAGTYAYMSPEQLLCNASTRSVSSDFYSLGVLLYKVVTGKLPYSIDTDFTWKPGAVKSANNERETWQRLLQAAADRDPPTPRRENPDVPAHLCQVICRCLQHDPSERYSCLSDMAAELDAIAAAKR
;
A
#
# COMPACT_ATOMS: atom_id res chain seq x y z
N LEU A 1 22.61 -7.37 7.14
CA LEU A 1 21.98 -8.22 6.09
C LEU A 1 22.82 -9.46 5.73
N ARG A 2 24.00 -9.36 5.09
CA ARG A 2 24.74 -10.56 4.59
C ARG A 2 25.17 -11.60 5.64
N SER A 3 25.35 -11.21 6.90
CA SER A 3 25.68 -12.12 8.00
C SER A 3 24.48 -12.87 8.58
N SER A 4 23.26 -12.46 8.23
CA SER A 4 22.01 -12.90 8.86
C SER A 4 21.01 -13.49 7.86
N LEU A 5 21.19 -13.25 6.56
CA LEU A 5 20.31 -13.72 5.49
C LEU A 5 21.11 -14.41 4.37
N GLU A 6 20.57 -15.53 3.88
CA GLU A 6 21.03 -16.21 2.67
C GLU A 6 20.05 -15.97 1.54
N MET A 7 20.51 -15.41 0.42
CA MET A 7 19.64 -15.14 -0.73
C MET A 7 19.39 -16.44 -1.52
N CYS A 8 18.13 -16.81 -1.70
CA CYS A 8 17.74 -18.07 -2.34
C CYS A 8 17.39 -17.87 -3.81
N SER A 9 16.48 -16.95 -4.13
CA SER A 9 15.98 -16.72 -5.49
C SER A 9 15.44 -15.31 -5.69
N VAL A 10 15.37 -14.87 -6.96
CA VAL A 10 14.63 -13.67 -7.36
C VAL A 10 13.16 -14.06 -7.50
N ILE A 11 12.27 -13.34 -6.82
CA ILE A 11 10.81 -13.59 -6.86
C ILE A 11 10.04 -12.45 -7.54
N GLY A 12 10.69 -11.32 -7.82
CA GLY A 12 10.11 -10.23 -8.60
C GLY A 12 11.16 -9.23 -9.08
N GLN A 13 10.94 -8.68 -10.27
CA GLN A 13 11.76 -7.61 -10.83
C GLN A 13 10.84 -6.59 -11.50
N GLY A 14 10.90 -5.34 -11.06
CA GLY A 14 10.02 -4.27 -11.55
C GLY A 14 10.78 -2.97 -11.82
N SER A 15 10.05 -1.95 -12.26
CA SER A 15 10.57 -0.61 -12.57
C SER A 15 11.30 0.05 -11.39
N PHE A 16 10.95 -0.36 -10.16
CA PHE A 16 11.37 0.25 -8.91
C PHE A 16 12.32 -0.61 -8.07
N GLY A 17 12.78 -1.76 -8.58
CA GLY A 17 13.73 -2.60 -7.85
C GLY A 17 13.56 -4.09 -8.06
N MET A 18 14.21 -4.86 -7.18
CA MET A 18 14.22 -6.32 -7.19
C MET A 18 13.73 -6.86 -5.85
N VAL A 19 12.94 -7.94 -5.89
CA VAL A 19 12.46 -8.66 -4.72
C VAL A 19 13.09 -10.05 -4.71
N LEU A 20 13.69 -10.42 -3.58
CA LEU A 20 14.39 -11.68 -3.36
C LEU A 20 13.70 -12.49 -2.27
N LYS A 21 13.65 -13.82 -2.43
CA LYS A 21 13.40 -14.74 -1.31
C LYS A 21 14.73 -15.03 -0.62
N ALA A 22 14.76 -14.91 0.70
CA ALA A 22 15.94 -15.18 1.51
C ALA A 22 15.60 -16.06 2.71
N ARG A 23 16.56 -16.88 3.14
CA ARG A 23 16.48 -17.69 4.36
C ARG A 23 17.16 -16.97 5.52
N VAL A 24 16.53 -16.97 6.69
CA VAL A 24 17.10 -16.38 7.91
C VAL A 24 18.13 -17.34 8.51
N LEU A 25 19.39 -16.90 8.57
CA LEU A 25 20.52 -17.70 9.08
C LEU A 25 20.78 -17.52 10.57
N ARG A 26 20.58 -16.31 11.10
CA ARG A 26 20.76 -15.97 12.53
C ARG A 26 19.83 -14.83 12.92
N VAL A 27 19.15 -14.98 14.05
CA VAL A 27 18.47 -13.86 14.72
C VAL A 27 19.49 -13.22 15.64
N SER A 28 19.98 -12.02 15.29
CA SER A 28 20.91 -11.30 16.19
C SER A 28 20.11 -10.54 17.25
N ASP A 29 20.44 -10.76 18.54
CA ASP A 29 19.75 -10.31 19.77
C ASP A 29 19.58 -8.78 19.95
N GLY A 30 19.67 -7.97 18.91
CA GLY A 30 19.52 -6.52 19.04
C GLY A 30 19.57 -5.70 17.76
N THR A 31 19.54 -6.31 16.57
CA THR A 31 19.60 -5.56 15.29
C THR A 31 18.38 -5.72 14.41
N VAL A 32 17.41 -6.55 14.81
CA VAL A 32 16.16 -6.72 14.06
C VAL A 32 15.00 -6.81 15.05
N ASN A 33 14.48 -5.65 15.47
CA ASN A 33 13.38 -5.56 16.44
C ASN A 33 12.10 -6.31 15.99
N GLY A 34 11.99 -6.69 14.71
CA GLY A 34 10.87 -7.45 14.15
C GLY A 34 11.04 -8.99 14.09
N LEU A 35 12.19 -9.55 14.48
CA LEU A 35 12.42 -11.01 14.46
C LEU A 35 12.15 -11.72 15.81
N ALA A 36 11.64 -11.00 16.81
CA ALA A 36 11.18 -11.62 18.05
C ALA A 36 10.05 -12.63 17.74
N GLY A 37 10.37 -13.93 17.84
CA GLY A 37 9.45 -15.02 17.51
C GLY A 37 9.67 -15.72 16.16
N VAL A 38 10.75 -15.42 15.45
CA VAL A 38 11.14 -16.14 14.22
C VAL A 38 12.11 -17.27 14.55
N SER A 39 11.73 -18.52 14.24
CA SER A 39 12.60 -19.69 14.42
C SER A 39 13.75 -19.68 13.38
N GLU A 40 14.98 -19.84 13.88
CA GLU A 40 16.18 -19.96 13.04
C GLU A 40 16.08 -21.16 12.08
N GLY A 41 16.61 -21.02 10.86
CA GLY A 41 16.87 -22.13 9.94
C GLY A 41 15.77 -22.47 8.91
N GLU A 42 14.48 -22.29 9.23
CA GLU A 42 13.37 -22.65 8.33
C GLU A 42 12.55 -21.45 7.82
N THR A 43 12.74 -20.27 8.42
CA THR A 43 11.94 -19.10 8.06
C THR A 43 12.48 -18.40 6.82
N HIS A 44 11.60 -18.23 5.83
CA HIS A 44 11.88 -17.41 4.65
C HIS A 44 11.34 -15.99 4.83
N VAL A 45 12.07 -15.02 4.27
CA VAL A 45 11.69 -13.61 4.20
C VAL A 45 11.75 -13.12 2.75
N ALA A 46 10.97 -12.09 2.45
CA ALA A 46 11.07 -11.35 1.20
C ALA A 46 11.93 -10.10 1.43
N VAL A 47 12.88 -9.84 0.53
CA VAL A 47 13.78 -8.69 0.60
C VAL A 47 13.62 -7.86 -0.67
N LYS A 48 13.02 -6.68 -0.56
CA LYS A 48 12.93 -5.71 -1.65
C LYS A 48 14.15 -4.80 -1.61
N LEU A 49 14.78 -4.57 -2.75
CA LEU A 49 16.01 -3.80 -2.90
C LEU A 49 15.84 -2.75 -4.01
N MET A 50 16.27 -1.51 -3.73
CA MET A 50 16.26 -0.42 -4.69
C MET A 50 17.53 0.42 -4.53
N LYS A 51 18.20 0.76 -5.64
CA LYS A 51 19.33 1.70 -5.59
C LYS A 51 18.82 3.08 -5.20
N SER A 52 19.41 3.67 -4.17
CA SER A 52 19.16 5.07 -3.83
C SER A 52 19.96 5.96 -4.80
N ARG A 53 19.27 6.90 -5.45
CA ARG A 53 19.91 7.93 -6.27
C ARG A 53 20.16 9.16 -5.41
N LYS A 54 21.28 9.82 -5.64
CA LYS A 54 21.70 10.99 -4.86
C LYS A 54 20.73 12.14 -5.11
N GLY A 55 20.05 12.61 -4.06
CA GLY A 55 19.06 13.69 -4.13
C GLY A 55 17.63 13.26 -4.45
N GLU A 56 17.37 11.96 -4.64
CA GLU A 56 16.00 11.43 -4.71
C GLU A 56 15.59 10.89 -3.34
N GLU A 57 14.33 11.09 -2.97
CA GLU A 57 13.79 10.49 -1.76
C GLU A 57 13.82 8.97 -1.84
N PRO A 58 14.15 8.28 -0.74
CA PRO A 58 14.19 6.83 -0.74
C PRO A 58 12.76 6.27 -0.69
N ILE A 59 12.05 6.24 -1.83
CA ILE A 59 10.66 5.75 -1.96
C ILE A 59 10.47 4.38 -1.27
N LEU A 60 11.46 3.50 -1.36
CA LEU A 60 11.44 2.19 -0.71
C LEU A 60 11.52 2.25 0.83
N MET A 61 12.15 3.27 1.41
CA MET A 61 12.12 3.50 2.86
C MET A 61 10.72 3.88 3.33
N ARG A 62 10.00 4.71 2.56
CA ARG A 62 8.61 5.05 2.83
C ARG A 62 7.72 3.81 2.81
N GLU A 63 7.90 2.92 1.84
CA GLU A 63 7.19 1.64 1.79
C GLU A 63 7.44 0.80 3.04
N GLY A 64 8.70 0.65 3.46
CA GLY A 64 9.07 -0.07 4.69
C GLY A 64 8.45 0.55 5.95
N LEU A 65 8.40 1.88 6.00
CA LEU A 65 7.80 2.62 7.09
C LEU A 65 6.28 2.40 7.16
N VAL A 66 5.56 2.57 6.05
CA VAL A 66 4.11 2.31 5.97
C VAL A 66 3.81 0.88 6.41
N LEU A 67 4.55 -0.09 5.88
CA LEU A 67 4.36 -1.50 6.21
C LEU A 67 4.62 -1.78 7.71
N SER A 68 5.55 -1.07 8.35
CA SER A 68 5.84 -1.23 9.78
C SER A 68 4.72 -0.74 10.71
N LEU A 69 3.86 0.15 10.22
CA LEU A 69 2.75 0.72 10.99
C LEU A 69 1.48 -0.12 10.92
N ILE A 70 1.38 -1.02 9.95
CA ILE A 70 0.17 -1.84 9.73
C ILE A 70 0.35 -3.18 10.46
N ASP A 71 -0.65 -3.55 11.27
CA ASP A 71 -0.73 -4.90 11.84
C ASP A 71 -2.01 -5.57 11.35
N SER A 72 -1.87 -6.64 10.57
CA SER A 72 -3.00 -7.34 9.95
C SER A 72 -2.60 -8.74 9.50
N PRO A 73 -3.46 -9.76 9.66
CA PRO A 73 -3.21 -11.09 9.10
C PRO A 73 -3.22 -11.11 7.56
N HIS A 74 -3.75 -10.06 6.93
CA HIS A 74 -3.86 -9.89 5.48
C HIS A 74 -2.77 -8.99 4.89
N VAL A 75 -1.78 -8.58 5.69
CA VAL A 75 -0.64 -7.75 5.27
C VAL A 75 0.66 -8.39 5.78
N PRO A 76 1.70 -8.56 4.94
CA PRO A 76 2.98 -9.08 5.41
C PRO A 76 3.59 -8.18 6.48
N ARG A 77 4.08 -8.77 7.57
CA ARG A 77 4.78 -7.97 8.59
C ARG A 77 6.10 -7.42 8.05
N CYS A 78 6.36 -6.14 8.29
CA CYS A 78 7.67 -5.54 8.12
C CYS A 78 8.60 -6.04 9.24
N LEU A 79 9.77 -6.57 8.87
CA LEU A 79 10.75 -7.09 9.82
C LEU A 79 11.91 -6.11 10.03
N ASP A 80 12.33 -5.45 8.95
CA ASP A 80 13.42 -4.48 8.93
C ASP A 80 13.33 -3.61 7.67
N TYR A 81 13.88 -2.40 7.71
CA TYR A 81 14.06 -1.57 6.52
C TYR A 81 15.18 -0.56 6.76
N GLY A 82 15.88 -0.16 5.70
CA GLY A 82 17.01 0.74 5.87
C GLY A 82 17.72 1.11 4.58
N LEU A 83 18.77 1.90 4.74
CA LEU A 83 19.72 2.26 3.69
C LEU A 83 21.09 1.66 4.05
N SER A 84 21.69 0.93 3.11
CA SER A 84 23.02 0.36 3.28
C SER A 84 23.80 0.44 1.98
N ASN A 85 24.98 1.06 2.00
CA ASN A 85 25.87 1.19 0.83
C ASN A 85 25.16 1.76 -0.42
N GLY A 86 24.27 2.75 -0.23
CA GLY A 86 23.51 3.36 -1.33
C GLY A 86 22.38 2.48 -1.88
N VAL A 87 22.00 1.40 -1.19
CA VAL A 87 20.87 0.54 -1.53
C VAL A 87 19.85 0.59 -0.41
N CYS A 88 18.63 1.05 -0.72
CA CYS A 88 17.49 0.93 0.17
C CYS A 88 17.01 -0.52 0.18
N TYR A 89 16.57 -0.98 1.34
CA TYR A 89 16.02 -2.32 1.49
C TYR A 89 14.80 -2.32 2.41
N VAL A 90 13.90 -3.28 2.16
CA VAL A 90 12.81 -3.66 3.07
C VAL A 90 12.85 -5.17 3.19
N VAL A 91 12.93 -5.66 4.44
CA VAL A 91 12.79 -7.07 4.79
C VAL A 91 11.40 -7.26 5.37
N MET A 92 10.63 -8.16 4.79
CA MET A 92 9.26 -8.42 5.17
C MET A 92 8.98 -9.93 5.20
N GLN A 93 7.89 -10.30 5.85
CA GLN A 93 7.40 -11.67 5.84
C GLN A 93 7.26 -12.17 4.39
N TYR A 94 7.80 -13.35 4.10
CA TYR A 94 7.54 -14.03 2.84
C TYR A 94 6.13 -14.63 2.87
N VAL A 95 5.30 -14.31 1.89
CA VAL A 95 3.99 -14.94 1.71
C VAL A 95 4.14 -16.08 0.72
N ASP A 96 4.06 -17.31 1.22
CA ASP A 96 4.10 -18.51 0.39
C ASP A 96 2.73 -18.75 -0.28
N GLY A 97 2.69 -18.67 -1.60
CA GLY A 97 1.45 -18.69 -2.36
C GLY A 97 1.62 -18.26 -3.82
N ILE A 98 0.49 -18.14 -4.52
CA ILE A 98 0.40 -17.67 -5.91
C ILE A 98 -0.31 -16.33 -5.97
N SER A 99 0.02 -15.49 -6.94
CA SER A 99 -0.71 -14.24 -7.14
C SER A 99 -2.14 -14.51 -7.62
N LEU A 100 -3.07 -13.61 -7.30
CA LEU A 100 -4.45 -13.69 -7.78
C LEU A 100 -4.51 -13.50 -9.30
N ASP A 101 -3.55 -12.78 -9.90
CA ASP A 101 -3.44 -12.67 -11.35
C ASP A 101 -3.14 -14.02 -12.00
N GLU A 102 -2.10 -14.71 -11.51
CA GLU A 102 -1.72 -16.04 -11.97
C GLU A 102 -2.86 -17.06 -11.75
N LEU A 103 -3.58 -16.93 -10.64
CA LEU A 103 -4.75 -17.76 -10.36
C LEU A 103 -5.85 -17.56 -11.40
N ILE A 104 -6.19 -16.31 -11.73
CA ILE A 104 -7.20 -15.97 -12.74
C ILE A 104 -6.72 -16.40 -14.14
N GLU A 105 -5.44 -16.25 -14.46
CA GLU A 105 -4.88 -16.74 -15.74
C GLU A 105 -4.99 -18.26 -15.88
N ARG A 106 -4.82 -19.01 -14.79
CA ARG A 106 -4.89 -20.46 -14.78
C ARG A 106 -6.31 -21.01 -14.77
N GLU A 107 -7.19 -20.41 -13.97
CA GLU A 107 -8.53 -20.96 -13.66
C GLU A 107 -9.66 -20.19 -14.37
N GLY A 108 -9.36 -19.03 -14.95
CA GLY A 108 -10.35 -18.14 -15.54
C GLY A 108 -11.11 -17.36 -14.46
N ALA A 109 -12.40 -17.12 -14.71
CA ALA A 109 -13.29 -16.51 -13.73
C ALA A 109 -13.44 -17.42 -12.50
N LEU A 110 -13.24 -16.86 -11.30
CA LEU A 110 -13.40 -17.60 -10.06
C LEU A 110 -14.87 -17.65 -9.63
N GLU A 111 -15.21 -18.72 -8.91
CA GLU A 111 -16.55 -18.87 -8.36
C GLU A 111 -16.88 -17.73 -7.39
N SER A 112 -18.16 -17.35 -7.31
CA SER A 112 -18.56 -16.20 -6.48
C SER A 112 -18.30 -16.41 -4.99
N GLY A 113 -18.17 -17.65 -4.51
CA GLY A 113 -17.72 -17.91 -3.13
C GLY A 113 -16.26 -17.49 -2.88
N GLU A 114 -15.37 -17.82 -3.82
CA GLU A 114 -13.97 -17.41 -3.77
C GLU A 114 -13.83 -15.89 -3.97
N ALA A 115 -14.61 -15.30 -4.88
CA ALA A 115 -14.64 -13.84 -5.07
C ALA A 115 -15.07 -13.08 -3.80
N ILE A 116 -16.08 -13.57 -3.08
CA ILE A 116 -16.50 -12.99 -1.79
C ILE A 116 -15.38 -13.13 -0.76
N LYS A 117 -14.69 -14.28 -0.72
CA LYS A 117 -13.55 -14.48 0.19
C LYS A 117 -12.39 -13.52 -0.11
N VAL A 118 -12.07 -13.31 -1.39
CA VAL A 118 -11.11 -12.28 -1.84
C VAL A 118 -11.56 -10.92 -1.33
N ALA A 119 -12.81 -10.52 -1.56
CA ALA A 119 -13.35 -9.24 -1.14
C ALA A 119 -13.22 -9.02 0.37
N GLN A 120 -13.65 -10.00 1.18
CA GLN A 120 -13.59 -9.93 2.64
C GLN A 120 -12.15 -9.78 3.17
N ASP A 121 -11.20 -10.53 2.61
CA ASP A 121 -9.79 -10.45 3.02
C ASP A 121 -9.16 -9.12 2.61
N MET A 122 -9.50 -8.60 1.42
CA MET A 122 -9.05 -7.27 0.99
C MET A 122 -9.65 -6.17 1.83
N ILE A 123 -10.93 -6.26 2.22
CA ILE A 123 -11.54 -5.31 3.14
C ILE A 123 -10.81 -5.31 4.49
N ARG A 124 -10.49 -6.48 5.06
CA ARG A 124 -9.72 -6.56 6.32
C ARG A 124 -8.32 -5.93 6.20
N ALA A 125 -7.64 -6.13 5.07
CA ALA A 125 -6.37 -5.45 4.78
C ALA A 125 -6.56 -3.93 4.72
N LEU A 126 -7.52 -3.45 3.91
CA LEU A 126 -7.81 -2.03 3.73
C LEU A 126 -8.23 -1.34 5.03
N VAL A 127 -9.05 -1.98 5.87
CA VAL A 127 -9.41 -1.45 7.20
C VAL A 127 -8.15 -1.21 8.03
N SER A 128 -7.20 -2.14 8.02
CA SER A 128 -5.95 -2.03 8.78
C SER A 128 -5.06 -0.89 8.23
N ILE A 129 -5.04 -0.72 6.90
CA ILE A 129 -4.28 0.34 6.21
C ILE A 129 -4.89 1.71 6.49
N HIS A 130 -6.21 1.85 6.35
CA HIS A 130 -6.96 3.09 6.56
C HIS A 130 -6.90 3.52 8.04
N SER A 131 -7.00 2.55 8.96
CA SER A 131 -6.87 2.81 10.40
C SER A 131 -5.46 3.24 10.81
N ALA A 132 -4.44 2.87 10.01
CA ALA A 132 -3.08 3.37 10.15
C ALA A 132 -2.86 4.75 9.51
N GLY A 133 -3.90 5.37 8.93
CA GLY A 133 -3.85 6.69 8.30
C GLY A 133 -3.44 6.69 6.83
N PHE A 134 -3.39 5.52 6.18
CA PHE A 134 -2.92 5.35 4.80
C PHE A 134 -4.05 4.97 3.83
N ILE A 135 -3.85 5.26 2.55
CA ILE A 135 -4.64 4.76 1.41
C ILE A 135 -3.71 3.88 0.58
N TYR A 136 -4.21 2.73 0.11
CA TYR A 136 -3.36 1.74 -0.58
C TYR A 136 -3.07 2.10 -2.05
N ARG A 137 -4.11 2.46 -2.82
CA ARG A 137 -4.08 3.06 -4.17
C ARG A 137 -3.65 2.21 -5.37
N ASP A 138 -3.17 0.98 -5.17
CA ASP A 138 -2.72 0.12 -6.28
C ASP A 138 -3.31 -1.30 -6.17
N LEU A 139 -4.60 -1.40 -5.82
CA LEU A 139 -5.28 -2.69 -5.63
C LEU A 139 -5.54 -3.37 -6.97
N LYS A 140 -4.84 -4.49 -7.19
CA LYS A 140 -4.87 -5.28 -8.43
C LYS A 140 -4.48 -6.73 -8.15
N PRO A 141 -4.82 -7.68 -9.04
CA PRO A 141 -4.57 -9.11 -8.81
C PRO A 141 -3.10 -9.47 -8.55
N GLN A 142 -2.15 -8.75 -9.17
CA GLN A 142 -0.71 -9.00 -8.99
C GLN A 142 -0.24 -8.70 -7.56
N ASN A 143 -0.94 -7.81 -6.85
CA ASN A 143 -0.60 -7.42 -5.49
C ASN A 143 -1.36 -8.24 -4.43
N VAL A 144 -2.16 -9.23 -4.84
CA VAL A 144 -2.90 -10.10 -3.92
C VAL A 144 -2.36 -11.51 -4.04
N ILE A 145 -1.87 -12.09 -2.95
CA ILE A 145 -1.37 -13.48 -2.92
C ILE A 145 -2.38 -14.38 -2.24
N ARG A 146 -2.81 -15.45 -2.93
CA ARG A 146 -3.52 -16.57 -2.32
C ARG A 146 -2.51 -17.47 -1.63
N SER A 147 -2.65 -17.58 -0.32
CA SER A 147 -1.81 -18.39 0.57
C SER A 147 -2.67 -19.27 1.46
N TRP A 148 -2.05 -20.09 2.31
CA TRP A 148 -2.76 -21.05 3.14
C TRP A 148 -2.46 -20.84 4.62
N GLN A 149 -3.50 -20.94 5.45
CA GLN A 149 -3.40 -20.93 6.91
C GLN A 149 -4.41 -21.93 7.47
N ASP A 150 -3.94 -22.89 8.25
CA ASP A 150 -4.77 -23.96 8.86
C ASP A 150 -5.67 -24.67 7.83
N GLY A 151 -5.13 -24.96 6.64
CA GLY A 151 -5.83 -25.62 5.55
C GLY A 151 -6.87 -24.76 4.82
N LYS A 152 -6.97 -23.46 5.13
CA LYS A 152 -7.88 -22.52 4.48
C LYS A 152 -7.14 -21.50 3.64
N ALA A 153 -7.72 -21.14 2.50
CA ALA A 153 -7.20 -20.05 1.67
C ALA A 153 -7.32 -18.71 2.42
N VAL A 154 -6.23 -17.95 2.40
CA VAL A 154 -6.13 -16.59 2.94
C VAL A 154 -5.47 -15.72 1.88
N TYR A 155 -6.10 -14.59 1.57
CA TYR A 155 -5.54 -13.61 0.64
C TYR A 155 -4.81 -12.52 1.40
N ARG A 156 -3.60 -12.17 0.92
CA ARG A 156 -2.76 -11.14 1.53
C ARG A 156 -2.39 -10.09 0.49
N LEU A 157 -2.51 -8.83 0.88
CA LEU A 157 -2.14 -7.68 0.07
C LEU A 157 -0.65 -7.39 0.25
N ILE A 158 0.07 -7.27 -0.86
CA ILE A 158 1.51 -7.00 -0.92
C ILE A 158 1.80 -5.70 -1.68
N ASP A 159 3.07 -5.28 -1.73
CA ASP A 159 3.54 -4.11 -2.48
C ASP A 159 2.87 -2.78 -2.06
N PHE A 160 3.52 -2.05 -1.16
CA PHE A 160 3.00 -0.82 -0.56
C PHE A 160 3.68 0.42 -1.15
N GLY A 161 4.39 0.28 -2.27
CA GLY A 161 5.16 1.37 -2.89
C GLY A 161 4.31 2.56 -3.36
N SER A 162 3.01 2.33 -3.60
CA SER A 162 2.04 3.36 -4.00
C SER A 162 1.25 3.93 -2.82
N ALA A 163 1.39 3.35 -1.62
CA ALA A 163 0.61 3.75 -0.46
C ALA A 163 0.99 5.16 0.00
N THR A 164 -0.01 5.91 0.42
CA THR A 164 0.17 7.29 0.86
C THR A 164 -0.65 7.59 2.08
N GLY A 165 -0.21 8.56 2.87
CA GLY A 165 -1.08 9.17 3.85
C GLY A 165 -2.36 9.65 3.19
N ALA A 166 -3.51 9.28 3.76
CA ALA A 166 -4.77 9.87 3.32
C ALA A 166 -4.66 11.39 3.53
N GLN A 167 -4.92 12.16 2.46
CA GLN A 167 -5.11 13.60 2.63
C GLN A 167 -6.21 13.77 3.65
N GLY A 168 -5.81 14.29 4.80
CA GLY A 168 -6.73 14.51 5.87
C GLY A 168 -6.87 13.44 6.96
N CYS A 169 -6.10 12.35 6.93
CA CYS A 169 -6.07 11.35 8.01
C CYS A 169 -4.73 11.25 8.73
N LEU A 170 -3.65 11.80 8.17
CA LEU A 170 -2.40 11.86 8.93
C LEU A 170 -2.59 12.80 10.13
N PHE A 171 -3.11 14.01 9.97
CA PHE A 171 -3.20 14.93 11.12
C PHE A 171 -4.64 15.35 11.36
N GLY A 172 -5.55 14.36 11.47
CA GLY A 172 -6.96 14.56 11.13
C GLY A 172 -8.04 13.79 11.89
N LYS A 173 -8.99 14.49 12.51
CA LYS A 173 -10.14 14.02 13.25
C LYS A 173 -11.19 13.71 12.20
N TRP A 174 -11.48 12.44 12.04
CA TRP A 174 -12.52 12.01 11.14
C TRP A 174 -13.87 12.39 11.75
N THR A 175 -14.45 13.50 11.30
CA THR A 175 -15.87 13.79 11.52
C THR A 175 -16.60 13.52 10.22
N ASN A 176 -17.53 12.56 10.26
CA ASN A 176 -18.56 12.41 9.25
C ASN A 176 -19.25 13.76 9.04
N THR A 177 -18.97 14.44 7.94
CA THR A 177 -19.87 15.48 7.44
C THR A 177 -20.89 14.80 6.52
N ASN A 178 -22.15 15.22 6.62
CA ASN A 178 -23.28 14.64 5.87
C ASN A 178 -23.17 14.82 4.33
N ASP A 179 -22.09 15.43 3.84
CA ASP A 179 -21.83 15.73 2.42
C ASP A 179 -20.70 14.90 1.81
N GLY A 180 -20.14 13.92 2.54
CA GLY A 180 -19.11 13.01 2.03
C GLY A 180 -17.75 13.66 1.75
N SER A 181 -17.53 14.92 2.16
CA SER A 181 -16.34 15.70 1.83
C SER A 181 -15.18 15.60 2.83
N GLY A 182 -15.36 14.92 3.97
CA GLY A 182 -14.35 14.51 4.95
C GLY A 182 -13.13 15.42 5.09
N VAL A 183 -13.17 16.38 6.04
CA VAL A 183 -12.08 17.33 6.34
C VAL A 183 -11.34 16.94 7.65
N CYS A 184 -10.05 17.30 7.73
CA CYS A 184 -9.03 16.83 8.69
C CYS A 184 -8.62 17.83 9.80
N THR A 185 -8.54 17.40 11.07
CA THR A 185 -7.87 18.12 12.21
C THR A 185 -7.06 17.25 13.21
N LEU A 186 -5.91 17.63 13.78
CA LEU A 186 -4.90 16.79 14.50
C LEU A 186 -5.24 15.61 15.49
N GLU A 187 -6.49 15.27 15.81
CA GLU A 187 -6.88 14.45 16.98
C GLU A 187 -7.21 12.95 16.76
N THR A 188 -7.07 12.34 15.57
CA THR A 188 -7.25 10.86 15.44
C THR A 188 -6.22 10.17 14.56
N TYR A 189 -5.01 10.01 15.07
CA TYR A 189 -4.29 8.77 14.81
C TYR A 189 -4.85 7.68 15.73
N GLY A 190 -5.01 6.45 15.27
CA GLY A 190 -5.29 5.33 16.16
C GLY A 190 -4.21 5.24 17.25
N GLU A 191 -4.58 5.04 18.52
CA GLU A 191 -3.63 5.00 19.66
C GLU A 191 -2.45 4.04 19.40
N ASP A 192 -2.70 2.96 18.67
CA ASP A 192 -1.70 1.98 18.26
C ASP A 192 -0.69 2.53 17.24
N THR A 193 -1.15 3.31 16.25
CA THR A 193 -0.29 3.97 15.27
C THR A 193 0.58 5.02 15.94
N MET A 194 0.03 5.81 16.86
CA MET A 194 0.80 6.76 17.68
C MET A 194 1.85 6.04 18.51
N ARG A 195 1.50 4.91 19.13
CA ARG A 195 2.44 4.11 19.90
C ARG A 195 3.58 3.58 19.02
N LYS A 196 3.30 3.17 17.78
CA LYS A 196 4.32 2.71 16.83
C LYS A 196 5.21 3.86 16.35
N ILE A 197 4.65 5.01 15.97
CA ILE A 197 5.44 6.19 15.58
C ILE A 197 6.29 6.67 16.77
N LYS A 198 5.72 6.71 17.98
CA LYS A 198 6.46 7.00 19.21
C LYS A 198 7.58 5.97 19.45
N SER A 199 7.37 4.69 19.15
CA SER A 199 8.45 3.70 19.22
C SER A 199 9.59 4.00 18.25
N VAL A 200 9.30 4.56 17.07
CA VAL A 200 10.34 5.02 16.13
C VAL A 200 11.06 6.23 16.73
N PHE A 201 10.32 7.21 17.26
CA PHE A 201 10.88 8.36 17.96
C PHE A 201 11.81 7.95 19.11
N ASP A 202 11.33 7.07 20.01
CA ASP A 202 12.08 6.56 21.16
C ASP A 202 13.34 5.78 20.72
N SER A 203 13.34 5.16 19.53
CA SER A 203 14.52 4.48 18.98
C SER A 203 15.60 5.47 18.49
N MET A 204 15.19 6.67 18.07
CA MET A 204 16.07 7.77 17.68
C MET A 204 16.54 8.56 18.90
N ASP A 205 15.68 8.80 19.89
CA ASP A 205 15.99 9.42 21.18
C ASP A 205 16.71 8.44 22.13
N ARG A 206 17.97 8.12 21.80
CA ARG A 206 18.78 7.19 22.62
C ARG A 206 19.02 7.67 24.04
N LYS A 207 19.01 8.98 24.26
CA LYS A 207 19.21 9.57 25.60
C LYS A 207 17.93 9.57 26.43
N LYS A 208 16.78 9.24 25.82
CA LYS A 208 15.46 9.22 26.45
C LYS A 208 15.11 10.56 27.09
N ILE A 209 15.48 11.65 26.41
CA ILE A 209 15.25 13.03 26.87
C ILE A 209 13.96 13.64 26.31
N GLY A 210 13.23 12.90 25.47
CA GLY A 210 11.97 13.31 24.87
C GLY A 210 12.13 14.18 23.63
N VAL A 211 13.34 14.28 23.05
CA VAL A 211 13.67 15.09 21.87
C VAL A 211 14.75 14.40 21.03
N ILE A 212 14.75 14.66 19.71
CA ILE A 212 15.79 14.18 18.78
C ILE A 212 16.76 15.34 18.51
N SER A 213 18.04 15.14 18.85
CA SER A 213 19.08 16.15 18.64
C SER A 213 19.83 15.97 17.32
N SER A 214 20.60 16.99 16.91
CA SER A 214 21.52 16.91 15.78
C SER A 214 22.52 15.75 15.88
N ALA A 215 22.93 15.39 17.10
CA ALA A 215 23.81 14.25 17.34
C ALA A 215 23.11 12.91 17.04
N ASP A 216 21.83 12.79 17.40
CA ASP A 216 21.01 11.60 17.14
C ASP A 216 20.78 11.43 15.63
N VAL A 217 20.42 12.52 14.94
CA VAL A 217 20.28 12.55 13.46
C VAL A 217 21.61 12.19 12.79
N ALA A 218 22.72 12.80 13.22
CA ALA A 218 24.05 12.48 12.70
C ALA A 218 24.40 11.00 12.86
N GLN A 219 23.98 10.39 13.97
CA GLN A 219 24.21 8.98 14.26
C GLN A 219 23.35 8.06 13.42
N CYS A 220 22.09 8.42 13.16
CA CYS A 220 21.23 7.72 12.20
C CYS A 220 21.88 7.72 10.81
N PHE A 221 22.40 8.85 10.34
CA PHE A 221 23.15 8.90 9.08
C PHE A 221 24.41 8.02 9.09
N ARG A 222 25.18 8.03 10.17
CA ARG A 222 26.36 7.17 10.31
C ARG A 222 25.99 5.68 10.27
N ALA A 223 24.86 5.30 10.87
CA ALA A 223 24.38 3.92 10.87
C ALA A 223 24.06 3.40 9.45
N VAL A 224 23.60 4.29 8.55
CA VAL A 224 23.33 3.98 7.14
C VAL A 224 24.55 4.21 6.22
N GLY A 225 25.73 4.46 6.79
CA GLY A 225 26.98 4.68 6.04
C GLY A 225 27.15 6.07 5.44
N ALA A 226 26.31 7.03 5.83
CA ALA A 226 26.39 8.44 5.40
C ALA A 226 27.09 9.31 6.45
N ARG A 227 27.80 10.36 5.99
CA ARG A 227 28.47 11.35 6.86
C ARG A 227 28.12 12.77 6.40
N PRO A 228 26.91 13.26 6.73
CA PRO A 228 26.51 14.62 6.38
C PRO A 228 27.34 15.66 7.15
N LEU A 229 27.50 16.84 6.54
CA LEU A 229 28.09 18.01 7.21
C LEU A 229 27.12 18.55 8.26
N GLU A 230 27.65 19.19 9.30
CA GLU A 230 26.85 19.77 10.39
C GLU A 230 25.79 20.76 9.88
N GLU A 231 26.15 21.62 8.91
CA GLU A 231 25.20 22.54 8.25
C GLU A 231 24.05 21.84 7.51
N GLN A 232 24.23 20.60 7.06
CA GLN A 232 23.16 19.83 6.43
C GLN A 232 22.18 19.30 7.47
N ILE A 233 22.71 18.82 8.60
CA ILE A 233 21.91 18.34 9.73
C ILE A 233 21.13 19.50 10.34
N SER A 234 21.77 20.64 10.57
CA SER A 234 21.11 21.83 11.10
C SER A 234 20.00 22.33 10.18
N ARG A 235 20.19 22.27 8.84
CA ARG A 235 19.13 22.59 7.88
C ARG A 235 17.97 21.59 7.91
N MET A 236 18.25 20.31 8.13
CA MET A 236 17.21 19.28 8.25
C MET A 236 16.36 19.48 9.51
N ILE A 237 16.99 19.77 10.64
CA ILE A 237 16.28 20.05 11.89
C ILE A 237 15.49 21.35 11.77
N ALA A 238 16.11 22.43 11.29
CA ALA A 238 15.45 23.74 11.12
C ALA A 238 14.25 23.72 10.17
N LYS A 239 14.06 22.67 9.36
CA LYS A 239 12.87 22.49 8.53
C LYS A 239 11.62 22.16 9.37
N TYR A 240 11.81 21.40 10.45
CA TYR A 240 10.72 20.84 11.27
C TYR A 240 10.71 21.37 12.71
N ASP A 241 11.80 22.00 13.15
CA ASP A 241 11.90 22.75 14.40
C ASP A 241 11.11 24.06 14.28
N VAL A 242 9.84 24.01 14.71
CA VAL A 242 8.90 25.14 14.64
C VAL A 242 9.19 26.13 15.76
N ASN A 243 9.65 25.65 16.92
CA ASN A 243 9.83 26.47 18.11
C ASN A 243 11.23 27.13 18.19
N GLY A 244 12.19 26.71 17.35
CA GLY A 244 13.54 27.23 17.21
C GLY A 244 14.55 26.71 18.24
N ASP A 245 14.26 25.63 18.96
CA ASP A 245 15.09 25.07 20.03
C ASP A 245 16.24 24.17 19.54
N ARG A 246 16.34 23.97 18.21
CA ARG A 246 17.35 23.17 17.51
C ARG A 246 17.29 21.67 17.82
N VAL A 247 16.16 21.20 18.33
CA VAL A 247 15.85 19.77 18.45
C VAL A 247 14.52 19.48 17.74
N ILE A 248 14.15 18.21 17.64
CA ILE A 248 12.84 17.80 17.12
C ILE A 248 12.08 17.20 18.31
N SER A 249 11.03 17.87 18.76
CA SER A 249 10.09 17.36 19.75
C SER A 249 9.24 16.21 19.19
N LEU A 250 8.50 15.50 20.06
CA LEU A 250 7.59 14.45 19.60
C LEU A 250 6.48 15.00 18.69
N GLU A 251 6.00 16.23 18.94
CA GLU A 251 4.98 16.89 18.13
C GLU A 251 5.51 17.24 16.73
N GLU A 252 6.68 17.88 16.66
CA GLU A 252 7.37 18.18 15.39
C GLU A 252 7.78 16.91 14.64
N PHE A 253 8.09 15.83 15.37
CA PHE A 253 8.35 14.53 14.78
C PHE A 253 7.10 13.94 14.13
N TYR A 254 5.91 14.13 14.72
CA TYR A 254 4.67 13.74 14.06
C TYR A 254 4.49 14.50 12.76
N ASP A 255 4.65 15.83 12.76
CA ASP A 255 4.51 16.67 11.56
C ASP A 255 5.49 16.24 10.46
N MET A 256 6.76 16.04 10.83
CA MET A 256 7.78 15.49 9.94
C MET A 256 7.38 14.12 9.37
N PHE A 257 6.81 13.25 10.22
CA PHE A 257 6.40 11.92 9.82
C PHE A 257 5.32 11.96 8.75
N GLY A 258 4.30 12.80 8.92
CA GLY A 258 3.24 12.86 7.93
C GLY A 258 3.64 13.58 6.65
N GLU A 259 4.61 14.51 6.66
CA GLU A 259 5.21 14.98 5.39
C GLU A 259 5.94 13.84 4.66
N LEU A 260 6.69 13.01 5.39
CA LEU A 260 7.46 11.90 4.81
C LEU A 260 6.57 10.85 4.13
N VAL A 261 5.37 10.63 4.65
CA VAL A 261 4.40 9.68 4.08
C VAL A 261 3.31 10.34 3.23
N ALA A 262 3.23 11.66 3.18
CA ALA A 262 2.39 12.39 2.25
C ALA A 262 2.91 12.20 0.83
N GLU A 263 2.00 12.09 -0.13
CA GLU A 263 2.35 12.05 -1.55
C GLU A 263 3.09 13.33 -1.94
N GLN A 264 4.25 13.18 -2.59
CA GLN A 264 4.87 14.31 -3.28
C GLN A 264 4.21 14.48 -4.64
N ASP A 265 4.02 15.73 -5.07
CA ASP A 265 3.48 16.07 -6.37
C ASP A 265 4.39 15.54 -7.49
N SER A 266 4.17 14.29 -7.89
CA SER A 266 4.73 13.73 -9.10
C SER A 266 3.84 14.11 -10.28
N ALA A 267 4.45 14.58 -11.37
CA ALA A 267 3.74 14.92 -12.60
C ALA A 267 2.93 13.74 -13.21
N PHE A 268 3.18 12.51 -12.74
CA PHE A 268 2.56 11.28 -13.21
C PHE A 268 2.02 10.45 -12.02
N PRO A 269 0.74 10.05 -12.01
CA PRO A 269 0.21 9.18 -10.96
C PRO A 269 0.85 7.78 -11.05
N ALA A 270 1.34 7.28 -9.92
CA ALA A 270 1.91 5.94 -9.81
C ALA A 270 0.81 4.88 -9.67
N GLY A 271 0.95 3.75 -10.37
CA GLY A 271 0.05 2.58 -10.26
C GLY A 271 -0.29 1.95 -11.63
N THR A 272 -1.15 0.95 -11.63
CA THR A 272 -1.64 0.32 -12.87
C THR A 272 -2.94 0.99 -13.34
N TYR A 273 -2.87 1.78 -14.41
CA TYR A 273 -3.96 2.64 -14.90
C TYR A 273 -5.33 1.94 -15.05
N ALA A 274 -5.35 0.66 -15.44
CA ALA A 274 -6.59 -0.12 -15.60
C ALA A 274 -7.41 -0.30 -14.30
N TYR A 275 -6.78 -0.17 -13.13
CA TYR A 275 -7.41 -0.30 -11.81
C TYR A 275 -7.56 1.04 -11.09
N MET A 276 -7.03 2.13 -11.65
CA MET A 276 -7.12 3.45 -11.05
C MET A 276 -8.55 3.99 -11.14
N SER A 277 -8.96 4.65 -10.05
CA SER A 277 -10.20 5.41 -10.03
C SER A 277 -10.13 6.65 -10.95
N PRO A 278 -11.28 7.16 -11.42
CA PRO A 278 -11.33 8.38 -12.24
C PRO A 278 -10.65 9.58 -11.58
N GLU A 279 -10.86 9.77 -10.29
CA GLU A 279 -10.25 10.86 -9.53
C GLU A 279 -8.72 10.76 -9.46
N GLN A 280 -8.15 9.55 -9.45
CA GLN A 280 -6.69 9.36 -9.52
C GLN A 280 -6.12 9.75 -10.88
N LEU A 281 -6.82 9.41 -11.97
CA LEU A 281 -6.37 9.66 -13.35
C LEU A 281 -6.52 11.13 -13.79
N LEU A 282 -7.43 11.86 -13.17
CA LEU A 282 -7.64 13.29 -13.40
C LEU A 282 -6.65 14.17 -12.61
N CYS A 283 -5.76 13.59 -11.80
CA CYS A 283 -4.73 14.29 -11.01
C CYS A 283 -5.26 15.39 -10.08
N ASN A 284 -6.52 15.32 -9.65
CA ASN A 284 -7.01 16.21 -8.61
C ASN A 284 -6.46 15.71 -7.26
N ALA A 285 -5.41 16.38 -6.77
CA ALA A 285 -4.77 16.04 -5.50
C ALA A 285 -5.78 16.04 -4.34
N SER A 286 -6.76 16.94 -4.38
CA SER A 286 -7.82 17.15 -3.39
C SER A 286 -8.90 16.06 -3.33
N THR A 287 -8.88 15.04 -4.19
CA THR A 287 -9.94 14.00 -4.25
C THR A 287 -9.42 12.58 -4.04
N ARG A 288 -8.13 12.39 -3.73
CA ARG A 288 -7.54 11.07 -3.45
C ARG A 288 -7.95 10.60 -2.06
N SER A 289 -9.13 10.00 -1.99
CA SER A 289 -9.79 9.56 -0.77
C SER A 289 -9.76 8.04 -0.63
N VAL A 290 -10.16 7.54 0.54
CA VAL A 290 -10.42 6.10 0.77
C VAL A 290 -11.37 5.51 -0.27
N SER A 291 -12.23 6.35 -0.88
CA SER A 291 -13.16 5.97 -1.95
C SER A 291 -12.45 5.39 -3.18
N SER A 292 -11.21 5.78 -3.45
CA SER A 292 -10.43 5.24 -4.57
C SER A 292 -10.10 3.77 -4.39
N ASP A 293 -9.84 3.31 -3.16
CA ASP A 293 -9.60 1.88 -2.88
C ASP A 293 -10.87 1.04 -3.11
N PHE A 294 -12.06 1.60 -2.88
CA PHE A 294 -13.32 0.92 -3.24
C PHE A 294 -13.46 0.72 -4.75
N TYR A 295 -13.09 1.73 -5.54
CA TYR A 295 -13.14 1.60 -7.00
C TYR A 295 -12.19 0.51 -7.49
N SER A 296 -10.93 0.54 -7.05
CA SER A 296 -9.96 -0.50 -7.40
C SER A 296 -10.39 -1.88 -6.92
N LEU A 297 -11.05 -2.00 -5.76
CA LEU A 297 -11.66 -3.25 -5.30
C LEU A 297 -12.80 -3.70 -6.21
N GLY A 298 -13.64 -2.77 -6.70
CA GLY A 298 -14.67 -3.05 -7.70
C GLY A 298 -14.10 -3.61 -9.00
N VAL A 299 -13.04 -2.98 -9.52
CA VAL A 299 -12.34 -3.46 -10.73
C VAL A 299 -11.73 -4.84 -10.50
N LEU A 300 -11.09 -5.04 -9.34
CA LEU A 300 -10.52 -6.32 -8.93
C LEU A 300 -11.58 -7.41 -8.92
N LEU A 301 -12.72 -7.18 -8.24
CA LEU A 301 -13.80 -8.15 -8.13
C LEU A 301 -14.47 -8.42 -9.46
N TYR A 302 -14.65 -7.40 -10.31
CA TYR A 302 -15.12 -7.59 -11.68
C TYR A 302 -14.21 -8.55 -12.43
N LYS A 303 -12.89 -8.35 -12.37
CA LYS A 303 -11.92 -9.26 -13.03
C LYS A 303 -11.95 -10.66 -12.43
N VAL A 304 -12.07 -10.78 -11.11
CA VAL A 304 -12.16 -12.10 -10.45
C VAL A 304 -13.38 -12.87 -10.94
N VAL A 305 -14.56 -12.25 -11.04
CA VAL A 305 -15.80 -12.97 -11.39
C VAL A 305 -16.05 -13.11 -12.89
N THR A 306 -15.32 -12.38 -13.74
CA THR A 306 -15.51 -12.42 -15.21
C THR A 306 -14.28 -12.88 -15.98
N GLY A 307 -13.10 -12.88 -15.35
CA GLY A 307 -11.80 -13.06 -16.02
C GLY A 307 -11.36 -11.85 -16.86
N LYS A 308 -12.19 -10.81 -17.01
CA LYS A 308 -11.95 -9.65 -17.89
C LYS A 308 -11.95 -8.35 -17.09
N LEU A 309 -11.32 -7.30 -17.62
CA LEU A 309 -11.46 -5.96 -17.04
C LEU A 309 -12.84 -5.38 -17.39
N PRO A 310 -13.43 -4.54 -16.51
CA PRO A 310 -14.69 -3.85 -16.80
C PRO A 310 -14.56 -2.97 -18.04
N TYR A 311 -13.44 -2.27 -18.16
CA TYR A 311 -13.12 -1.43 -19.29
C TYR A 311 -11.95 -2.06 -20.04
N SER A 312 -12.21 -2.59 -21.24
CA SER A 312 -11.17 -3.11 -22.14
C SER A 312 -10.99 -2.17 -23.33
N ILE A 313 -9.74 -1.97 -23.74
CA ILE A 313 -9.45 -1.37 -25.04
C ILE A 313 -9.29 -2.51 -26.04
N ASP A 314 -10.15 -2.57 -27.05
CA ASP A 314 -9.89 -3.33 -28.26
C ASP A 314 -9.05 -2.43 -29.18
N THR A 315 -7.77 -2.27 -28.85
CA THR A 315 -6.82 -1.66 -29.78
C THR A 315 -6.02 -2.79 -30.41
N ASP A 316 -5.79 -2.69 -31.71
CA ASP A 316 -4.76 -3.41 -32.47
C ASP A 316 -3.32 -3.21 -31.93
N PHE A 317 -3.18 -2.77 -30.68
CA PHE A 317 -1.99 -2.78 -29.86
C PHE A 317 -1.79 -4.17 -29.27
N THR A 318 -1.70 -5.19 -30.14
CA THR A 318 -1.20 -6.49 -29.72
C THR A 318 0.18 -6.29 -29.11
N TRP A 319 0.25 -6.51 -27.81
CA TRP A 319 1.47 -6.63 -27.02
C TRP A 319 2.48 -7.49 -27.79
N LYS A 320 3.46 -6.83 -28.42
CA LYS A 320 4.66 -7.48 -28.95
C LYS A 320 5.78 -7.27 -27.93
N PRO A 321 6.44 -8.33 -27.45
CA PRO A 321 7.66 -8.19 -26.66
C PRO A 321 8.66 -7.31 -27.41
N GLY A 322 9.04 -6.16 -26.84
CA GLY A 322 10.00 -5.23 -27.43
C GLY A 322 9.45 -3.88 -27.94
N ALA A 323 8.15 -3.60 -27.84
CA ALA A 323 7.63 -2.25 -28.11
C ALA A 323 8.05 -1.26 -27.00
N VAL A 324 8.61 -0.11 -27.39
CA VAL A 324 9.03 0.95 -26.47
C VAL A 324 7.80 1.52 -25.78
N LYS A 325 7.69 1.29 -24.47
CA LYS A 325 6.65 1.84 -23.60
C LYS A 325 6.82 3.35 -23.47
N SER A 326 5.87 4.14 -23.98
CA SER A 326 5.72 5.53 -23.54
C SER A 326 4.53 5.59 -22.57
N ALA A 327 4.81 5.87 -21.30
CA ALA A 327 3.79 5.98 -20.25
C ALA A 327 2.70 7.02 -20.56
N ASN A 328 3.01 8.00 -21.43
CA ASN A 328 2.06 9.01 -21.87
C ASN A 328 0.92 8.42 -22.73
N ASN A 329 1.20 7.41 -23.55
CA ASN A 329 0.23 6.84 -24.46
C ASN A 329 -0.83 6.02 -23.71
N GLU A 330 -0.41 5.28 -22.68
CA GLU A 330 -1.32 4.51 -21.82
C GLU A 330 -2.25 5.44 -21.04
N ARG A 331 -1.71 6.52 -20.45
CA ARG A 331 -2.52 7.53 -19.72
C ARG A 331 -3.57 8.19 -20.61
N GLU A 332 -3.18 8.72 -21.78
CA GLU A 332 -4.14 9.37 -22.68
C GLU A 332 -5.24 8.40 -23.10
N THR A 333 -4.88 7.13 -23.33
CA THR A 333 -5.85 6.10 -23.71
C THR A 333 -6.83 5.84 -22.57
N TRP A 334 -6.34 5.65 -21.35
CA TRP A 334 -7.19 5.43 -20.17
C TRP A 334 -8.01 6.65 -19.78
N GLN A 335 -7.46 7.86 -19.90
CA GLN A 335 -8.20 9.10 -19.67
C GLN A 335 -9.35 9.25 -20.66
N ARG A 336 -9.12 9.01 -21.96
CA ARG A 336 -10.19 9.05 -22.97
C ARG A 336 -11.25 7.98 -22.70
N LEU A 337 -10.85 6.80 -22.24
CA LEU A 337 -11.77 5.72 -21.93
C LEU A 337 -12.61 6.02 -20.71
N LEU A 338 -12.01 6.54 -19.65
CA LEU A 338 -12.76 6.97 -18.47
C LEU A 338 -13.67 8.15 -18.77
N GLN A 339 -13.22 9.09 -19.60
CA GLN A 339 -14.06 10.21 -20.01
C GLN A 339 -15.23 9.74 -20.88
N ALA A 340 -15.02 8.76 -21.77
CA ALA A 340 -16.09 8.13 -22.53
C ALA A 340 -16.99 7.20 -21.69
N ALA A 341 -16.45 6.61 -20.62
CA ALA A 341 -17.17 5.76 -19.69
C ALA A 341 -17.96 6.56 -18.66
N ALA A 342 -17.52 7.78 -18.30
CA ALA A 342 -18.23 8.68 -17.39
C ALA A 342 -19.64 9.04 -17.88
N ASP A 343 -19.88 8.92 -19.19
CA ASP A 343 -21.20 9.11 -19.82
C ASP A 343 -22.05 7.83 -19.86
N ARG A 344 -21.59 6.70 -19.29
CA ARG A 344 -22.25 5.38 -19.34
C ARG A 344 -22.29 4.72 -17.96
N ASP A 345 -23.36 3.98 -17.70
CA ASP A 345 -23.41 3.11 -16.51
C ASP A 345 -22.25 2.10 -16.53
N PRO A 346 -21.66 1.77 -15.35
CA PRO A 346 -20.59 0.79 -15.28
C PRO A 346 -21.06 -0.57 -15.86
N PRO A 347 -20.20 -1.29 -16.58
CA PRO A 347 -20.54 -2.58 -17.16
C PRO A 347 -20.96 -3.54 -16.06
N THR A 348 -22.03 -4.28 -16.30
CA THR A 348 -22.60 -5.20 -15.31
C THR A 348 -21.90 -6.56 -15.40
N PRO A 349 -21.28 -7.07 -14.31
CA PRO A 349 -20.61 -8.37 -14.30
C PRO A 349 -21.47 -9.51 -14.85
N ARG A 350 -22.78 -9.46 -14.60
CA ARG A 350 -23.75 -10.47 -15.06
C ARG A 350 -23.94 -10.55 -16.58
N ARG A 351 -23.56 -9.52 -17.34
CA ARG A 351 -23.55 -9.59 -18.80
C ARG A 351 -22.44 -10.48 -19.32
N GLU A 352 -21.29 -10.48 -18.64
CA GLU A 352 -20.14 -11.32 -18.99
C GLU A 352 -20.21 -12.71 -18.34
N ASN A 353 -20.68 -12.79 -17.09
CA ASN A 353 -20.87 -14.04 -16.36
C ASN A 353 -22.27 -14.08 -15.69
N PRO A 354 -23.26 -14.73 -16.32
CA PRO A 354 -24.63 -14.81 -15.82
C PRO A 354 -24.78 -15.48 -14.44
N ASP A 355 -23.81 -16.30 -14.05
CA ASP A 355 -23.80 -17.08 -12.79
C ASP A 355 -23.41 -16.22 -11.57
N VAL A 356 -23.00 -14.97 -11.79
CA VAL A 356 -22.73 -14.03 -10.70
C VAL A 356 -24.03 -13.71 -9.95
N PRO A 357 -24.08 -13.89 -8.62
CA PRO A 357 -25.25 -13.56 -7.81
C PRO A 357 -25.67 -12.09 -7.97
N ALA A 358 -26.98 -11.83 -7.98
CA ALA A 358 -27.52 -10.48 -8.17
C ALA A 358 -26.95 -9.46 -7.17
N HIS A 359 -26.88 -9.84 -5.89
CA HIS A 359 -26.35 -8.99 -4.84
C HIS A 359 -24.84 -8.73 -5.00
N LEU A 360 -24.04 -9.75 -5.37
CA LEU A 360 -22.61 -9.54 -5.64
C LEU A 360 -22.40 -8.60 -6.84
N CYS A 361 -23.24 -8.71 -7.87
CA CYS A 361 -23.24 -7.78 -9.00
C CYS A 361 -23.53 -6.34 -8.54
N GLN A 362 -24.51 -6.14 -7.64
CA GLN A 362 -24.84 -4.82 -7.10
C GLN A 362 -23.67 -4.22 -6.32
N VAL A 363 -23.01 -5.02 -5.47
CA VAL A 363 -21.82 -4.60 -4.74
C VAL A 363 -20.73 -4.10 -5.69
N ILE A 364 -20.41 -4.89 -6.73
CA ILE A 364 -19.39 -4.54 -7.73
C ILE A 364 -19.78 -3.25 -8.48
N CYS A 365 -21.03 -3.14 -8.94
CA CYS A 365 -21.49 -1.95 -9.65
C CYS A 365 -21.49 -0.68 -8.77
N ARG A 366 -21.75 -0.82 -7.46
CA ARG A 366 -21.67 0.30 -6.52
C ARG A 366 -20.23 0.75 -6.28
N CYS A 367 -19.28 -0.17 -6.22
CA CYS A 367 -17.85 0.17 -6.16
C CYS A 367 -17.37 0.90 -7.42
N LEU A 368 -17.91 0.56 -8.59
CA LEU A 368 -17.52 1.11 -9.89
C LEU A 368 -18.20 2.45 -10.24
N GLN A 369 -18.92 3.08 -9.30
CA GLN A 369 -19.50 4.41 -9.55
C GLN A 369 -18.40 5.45 -9.82
N HIS A 370 -18.61 6.31 -10.81
CA HIS A 370 -17.65 7.35 -11.14
C HIS A 370 -17.55 8.41 -10.04
N ASP A 371 -18.70 8.84 -9.51
CA ASP A 371 -18.77 9.73 -8.36
C ASP A 371 -18.36 8.98 -7.07
N PRO A 372 -17.30 9.42 -6.37
CA PRO A 372 -16.88 8.83 -5.11
C PRO A 372 -17.97 8.80 -4.02
N SER A 373 -18.94 9.72 -4.05
CA SER A 373 -20.02 9.82 -3.06
C SER A 373 -21.13 8.77 -3.23
N GLU A 374 -21.27 8.24 -4.45
CA GLU A 374 -22.22 7.17 -4.80
C GLU A 374 -21.69 5.76 -4.45
N ARG A 375 -20.42 5.67 -4.05
CA ARG A 375 -19.79 4.43 -3.57
C ARG A 375 -20.20 4.13 -2.12
N TYR A 376 -19.52 3.19 -1.48
CA TYR A 376 -19.71 2.96 -0.05
C TYR A 376 -19.06 4.10 0.76
N SER A 377 -19.74 4.54 1.81
CA SER A 377 -19.21 5.53 2.76
C SER A 377 -18.16 4.93 3.69
N CYS A 378 -18.27 3.62 3.99
CA CYS A 378 -17.31 2.91 4.83
C CYS A 378 -17.18 1.42 4.48
N LEU A 379 -16.03 0.84 4.85
CA LEU A 379 -15.68 -0.56 4.56
C LEU A 379 -16.55 -1.56 5.34
N SER A 380 -17.07 -1.17 6.51
CA SER A 380 -17.94 -2.03 7.32
C SER A 380 -19.29 -2.30 6.65
N ASP A 381 -19.87 -1.32 5.97
CA ASP A 381 -21.13 -1.49 5.26
C ASP A 381 -20.98 -2.49 4.10
N MET A 382 -19.89 -2.35 3.33
CA MET A 382 -19.55 -3.28 2.26
C MET A 382 -19.28 -4.70 2.79
N ALA A 383 -18.58 -4.82 3.92
CA ALA A 383 -18.31 -6.12 4.56
C ALA A 383 -19.61 -6.82 5.01
N ALA A 384 -20.52 -6.08 5.64
CA ALA A 384 -21.80 -6.61 6.11
C ALA A 384 -22.66 -7.12 4.94
N GLU A 385 -22.68 -6.41 3.82
CA GLU A 385 -23.40 -6.84 2.62
C GLU A 385 -22.79 -8.13 2.04
N LEU A 386 -21.46 -8.24 1.97
CA LEU A 386 -20.77 -9.46 1.52
C LEU A 386 -21.00 -10.65 2.45
N ASP A 387 -21.03 -10.43 3.76
CA ASP A 387 -21.31 -11.46 4.76
C ASP A 387 -22.75 -12.00 4.62
N ALA A 388 -23.72 -11.12 4.36
CA ALA A 388 -25.09 -11.51 4.08
C ALA A 388 -25.21 -12.37 2.80
N ILE A 389 -24.47 -12.03 1.74
CA ILE A 389 -24.42 -12.81 0.50
C ILE A 389 -23.79 -14.20 0.76
N ALA A 390 -22.71 -14.26 1.54
CA ALA A 390 -22.05 -15.52 1.89
C ALA A 390 -22.96 -16.43 2.73
N ALA A 391 -23.75 -15.85 3.64
CA ALA A 391 -24.69 -16.58 4.48
C ALA A 391 -25.86 -17.15 3.67
N ALA A 392 -26.38 -16.41 2.69
CA ALA A 392 -27.50 -16.85 1.84
C ALA A 392 -27.16 -18.01 0.88
N LYS A 393 -25.86 -18.32 0.69
CA LYS A 393 -25.40 -19.48 -0.09
C LYS A 393 -25.26 -20.78 0.74
N ARG A 394 -25.32 -20.69 2.07
CA ARG A 394 -25.31 -21.85 2.98
C ARG A 394 -26.73 -22.31 3.24
#